data_AF-A0A511HM31-F1
#
_entry.id   AF-A0A511HM31-F1
#
_cell.length_a   1.000
_cell.length_b   1.000
_cell.length_c   1.000
_cell.angle_alpha   90.00
_cell.angle_beta   90.00
_cell.angle_gamma   90.00
#
_symmetry.space_group_name_H-M   'P 1'
#
loop_
_entity.id
_entity.type
_entity.pdbx_description
1 polymer ?
#
loop_
_entity_poly.entity_id
_entity_poly.type
_entity_poly.pdbx_seq_one_letter_code
_entity_poly.pdbx_strand_id
1 'polypeptide(L)'
;MKALLDLMEKAANLDGDQAALENLKTARESQVASERLKIAVQKVPISLRPGNANPLAVLYGALSGAVHQEPEEVAIGTAKRILKTFIFLFEELKERMDSAEAYAAEIQQIRDETKKSSNH
;
A
#
# COMPACT_ATOMS: atom_id res chain seq x y z
N MET A 1 -2.30 10.61 -4.08
CA MET A 1 -3.30 9.98 -3.19
C MET A 1 -4.08 8.86 -3.88
N LYS A 2 -4.66 9.06 -5.08
CA LYS A 2 -5.40 8.01 -5.78
C LYS A 2 -4.61 6.71 -5.95
N ALA A 3 -3.37 6.79 -6.44
CA ALA A 3 -2.49 5.64 -6.62
C ALA A 3 -2.19 4.85 -5.32
N LEU A 4 -2.14 5.54 -4.16
CA LEU A 4 -1.94 4.89 -2.87
C LEU A 4 -3.14 4.04 -2.48
N LEU A 5 -4.34 4.59 -2.59
CA LEU A 5 -5.56 3.86 -2.26
C LEU A 5 -5.78 2.69 -3.21
N ASP A 6 -5.48 2.87 -4.50
CA ASP A 6 -5.58 1.82 -5.51
C ASP A 6 -4.58 0.67 -5.21
N LEU A 7 -3.36 0.98 -4.78
CA LEU A 7 -2.37 -0.02 -4.33
C LEU A 7 -2.86 -0.78 -3.09
N MET A 8 -3.33 -0.05 -2.07
CA MET A 8 -3.85 -0.66 -0.84
C MET A 8 -5.07 -1.51 -1.11
N GLU A 9 -5.93 -1.13 -2.06
CA GLU A 9 -7.09 -1.92 -2.45
C GLU A 9 -6.67 -3.20 -3.18
N LYS A 10 -5.72 -3.13 -4.11
CA LYS A 10 -5.15 -4.32 -4.76
C LYS A 10 -4.56 -5.28 -3.72
N ALA A 11 -3.78 -4.75 -2.77
CA ALA A 11 -3.19 -5.55 -1.69
C ALA A 11 -4.24 -6.16 -0.76
N ALA A 12 -5.26 -5.39 -0.35
CA ALA A 12 -6.36 -5.88 0.48
C ALA A 12 -7.14 -7.02 -0.19
N ASN A 13 -7.37 -6.92 -1.51
CA ASN A 13 -8.02 -7.97 -2.28
C ASN A 13 -7.17 -9.25 -2.35
N LEU A 14 -5.86 -9.13 -2.54
CA LEU A 14 -4.95 -10.29 -2.52
C LEU A 14 -4.89 -10.96 -1.15
N ASP A 15 -4.94 -10.16 -0.09
CA ASP A 15 -4.88 -10.63 1.29
C ASP A 15 -6.22 -11.17 1.81
N GLY A 16 -7.33 -10.93 1.09
CA GLY A 16 -8.69 -11.18 1.61
C GLY A 16 -9.02 -10.31 2.83
N ASP A 17 -8.39 -9.14 2.97
CA ASP A 17 -8.52 -8.26 4.14
C ASP A 17 -9.74 -7.34 4.01
N GLN A 18 -10.93 -7.85 4.38
CA GLN A 18 -12.17 -7.08 4.33
C GLN A 18 -12.12 -5.82 5.21
N ALA A 19 -11.40 -5.86 6.34
CA ALA A 19 -11.29 -4.71 7.23
C ALA A 19 -10.50 -3.57 6.57
N ALA A 20 -9.45 -3.88 5.81
CA ALA A 20 -8.74 -2.90 5.00
C ALA A 20 -9.63 -2.34 3.87
N LEU A 21 -10.42 -3.18 3.19
CA LEU A 21 -11.34 -2.75 2.13
C LEU A 21 -12.41 -1.75 2.64
N GLU A 22 -13.08 -2.04 3.75
CA GLU A 22 -14.08 -1.12 4.34
C GLU A 22 -13.45 0.21 4.78
N ASN A 23 -12.23 0.14 5.32
CA ASN A 23 -11.49 1.33 5.71
C ASN A 23 -11.09 2.18 4.50
N LEU A 24 -10.71 1.57 3.39
CA LEU A 24 -10.39 2.26 2.13
C LEU A 24 -11.63 2.91 1.51
N LYS A 25 -12.80 2.26 1.61
CA LYS A 25 -14.07 2.86 1.18
C LYS A 25 -14.36 4.14 1.96
N THR A 26 -14.27 4.07 3.29
CA THR A 26 -14.41 5.24 4.17
C THR A 26 -13.39 6.33 3.83
N ALA A 27 -12.13 5.97 3.56
CA ALA A 27 -11.10 6.92 3.17
C ALA A 27 -11.48 7.66 1.87
N ARG A 28 -12.02 6.95 0.87
CA ARG A 28 -12.41 7.54 -0.43
C ARG A 28 -13.54 8.55 -0.32
N GLU A 29 -14.43 8.42 0.67
CA GLU A 29 -15.52 9.37 0.92
C GLU A 29 -15.03 10.73 1.43
N SER A 30 -13.85 10.77 2.08
CA SER A 30 -13.29 12.01 2.58
C SER A 30 -12.84 12.94 1.45
N GLN A 31 -13.31 14.20 1.48
CA GLN A 31 -12.88 15.27 0.57
C GLN A 31 -11.50 15.85 0.95
N VAL A 32 -11.08 15.67 2.21
CA VAL A 32 -9.84 16.23 2.74
C VAL A 32 -8.70 15.22 2.59
N ALA A 33 -7.63 15.61 1.90
CA ALA A 33 -6.52 14.70 1.59
C ALA A 33 -5.80 14.15 2.84
N SER A 34 -5.64 14.98 3.88
CA SER A 34 -5.03 14.55 5.15
C SER A 34 -5.91 13.56 5.91
N GLU A 35 -7.22 13.82 6.00
CA GLU A 35 -8.16 12.91 6.65
C GLU A 35 -8.30 11.59 5.88
N ARG A 36 -8.32 11.66 4.53
CA ARG A 36 -8.29 10.47 3.67
C ARG A 36 -7.06 9.60 3.96
N LEU A 37 -5.89 10.21 4.06
CA LEU A 37 -4.66 9.50 4.40
C LEU A 37 -4.72 8.91 5.81
N LYS A 38 -5.15 9.70 6.79
CA LYS A 38 -5.31 9.30 8.18
C LYS A 38 -6.21 8.08 8.33
N ILE A 39 -7.32 8.02 7.60
CA ILE A 39 -8.21 6.87 7.59
C ILE A 39 -7.48 5.68 6.96
N ALA A 40 -6.94 5.83 5.75
CA ALA A 40 -6.27 4.74 5.03
C ALA A 40 -5.15 4.06 5.85
N VAL A 41 -4.33 4.84 6.57
CA VAL A 41 -3.22 4.28 7.37
C VAL A 41 -3.65 3.49 8.60
N GLN A 42 -4.91 3.54 9.03
CA GLN A 42 -5.40 2.76 10.19
C GLN A 42 -5.49 1.27 9.90
N LYS A 43 -5.78 0.90 8.64
CA LYS A 43 -5.94 -0.49 8.20
C LYS A 43 -5.16 -0.72 6.91
N VAL A 44 -3.84 -0.88 7.07
CA VAL A 44 -2.94 -1.24 5.97
C VAL A 44 -3.02 -2.75 5.73
N PRO A 45 -3.17 -3.27 4.50
CA PRO A 45 -3.18 -4.70 4.24
C PRO A 45 -1.94 -5.44 4.78
N ILE A 46 -2.07 -6.72 5.13
CA ILE A 46 -0.99 -7.47 5.80
C ILE A 46 0.24 -7.65 4.92
N SER A 47 0.06 -7.81 3.61
CA SER A 47 1.14 -7.83 2.62
C SER A 47 1.98 -6.55 2.61
N LEU A 48 1.42 -5.43 3.07
CA LEU A 48 2.10 -4.14 3.19
C LEU A 48 2.60 -3.84 4.62
N ARG A 49 2.54 -4.83 5.54
CA ARG A 49 3.03 -4.73 6.93
C ARG A 49 4.26 -5.61 7.18
N PRO A 50 5.46 -5.22 6.70
CA PRO A 50 6.67 -6.01 6.92
C PRO A 50 6.93 -6.19 8.43
N GLY A 51 7.14 -7.43 8.87
CA GLY A 51 7.37 -7.74 10.28
C GLY A 51 6.22 -7.34 11.22
N ASN A 52 4.98 -7.33 10.72
CA ASN A 52 3.78 -6.83 11.41
C ASN A 52 3.79 -5.32 11.73
N ALA A 53 4.78 -4.56 11.27
CA ALA A 53 4.82 -3.12 11.41
C ALA A 53 3.91 -2.44 10.39
N ASN A 54 3.24 -1.34 10.77
CA ASN A 54 2.49 -0.51 9.84
C ASN A 54 3.36 0.69 9.40
N PRO A 55 4.06 0.58 8.25
CA PRO A 55 4.97 1.64 7.82
C PRO A 55 4.23 2.94 7.52
N LEU A 56 3.00 2.87 6.99
CA LEU A 56 2.24 4.06 6.62
C LEU A 56 1.80 4.86 7.85
N ALA A 57 1.45 4.19 8.97
CA ALA A 57 1.10 4.87 10.22
C ALA A 57 2.29 5.61 10.83
N VAL A 58 3.48 4.99 10.84
CA VAL A 58 4.72 5.62 11.33
C VAL A 58 5.05 6.87 10.53
N LEU A 59 5.00 6.75 9.20
CA LEU A 59 5.29 7.86 8.28
C LEU A 59 4.24 8.97 8.38
N TYR A 60 2.95 8.63 8.50
CA TYR A 60 1.88 9.60 8.72
C TYR A 60 2.08 10.36 10.03
N GLY A 61 2.41 9.66 11.12
CA GLY A 61 2.70 10.28 12.41
C GLY A 61 3.82 11.31 12.30
N ALA A 62 4.95 10.92 11.68
CA ALA A 62 6.08 11.83 11.44
C ALA A 62 5.68 13.05 10.59
N LEU A 63 4.86 12.85 9.55
CA LEU A 63 4.39 13.93 8.68
C LEU A 63 3.45 14.89 9.43
N SER A 64 2.49 14.36 10.20
CA SER A 64 1.56 15.17 10.99
C SER A 64 2.26 15.94 12.10
N GLY A 65 3.31 15.37 12.72
CA GLY A 65 4.09 16.03 13.76
C GLY A 65 4.96 17.16 13.21
N ALA A 66 5.67 16.92 12.11
CA ALA A 66 6.54 17.92 11.49
C ALA A 66 5.76 19.16 10.99
N VAL A 67 4.51 18.99 10.57
CA VAL A 67 3.63 20.11 10.15
C VAL A 67 3.17 20.98 11.33
N HIS A 68 3.23 20.47 12.57
CA HIS A 68 2.66 21.15 13.73
C HIS A 68 3.69 21.77 14.70
N GLN A 69 5.00 21.48 14.59
CA GLN A 69 5.98 21.88 15.63
C GLN A 69 7.35 22.37 15.15
N GLU A 70 7.62 22.48 13.86
CA GLU A 70 8.96 22.80 13.33
C GLU A 70 8.99 24.17 12.61
N PRO A 71 10.13 24.88 12.61
CA PRO A 71 10.36 26.02 11.71
C PRO A 71 10.10 25.62 10.25
N GLU A 72 9.53 26.52 9.45
CA GLU A 72 9.01 26.23 8.09
C GLU A 72 10.00 25.46 7.20
N GLU A 73 11.28 25.83 7.22
CA GLU A 73 12.32 25.14 6.44
C GLU A 73 12.57 23.70 6.90
N VAL A 74 12.50 23.43 8.20
CA VAL A 74 12.70 22.09 8.78
C VAL A 74 11.48 21.21 8.51
N ALA A 75 10.28 21.79 8.58
CA ALA A 75 9.03 21.11 8.19
C ALA A 75 9.06 20.69 6.71
N ILE A 76 9.49 21.56 5.80
CA ILE A 76 9.62 21.26 4.37
C ILE A 76 10.68 20.18 4.12
N GLY A 77 11.85 20.30 4.76
CA GLY A 77 12.93 19.31 4.64
C GLY A 77 12.49 17.91 5.09
N THR A 78 11.78 17.84 6.22
CA THR A 78 11.22 16.61 6.77
C THR A 78 10.12 16.03 5.88
N ALA A 79 9.19 16.86 5.41
CA ALA A 79 8.14 16.44 4.49
C ALA A 79 8.71 15.88 3.16
N LYS A 80 9.76 16.48 2.61
CA LYS A 80 10.44 15.96 1.40
C LYS A 80 11.08 14.60 1.62
N ARG A 81 11.74 14.40 2.77
CA ARG A 81 12.35 13.10 3.13
C ARG A 81 11.28 12.02 3.28
N ILE A 82 10.20 12.34 3.99
CA ILE A 82 9.05 11.45 4.17
C ILE A 82 8.43 11.09 2.81
N LEU A 83 8.23 12.07 1.92
CA LEU A 83 7.71 11.84 0.58
C LEU A 83 8.61 10.92 -0.25
N LYS A 84 9.93 11.10 -0.18
CA LYS A 84 10.89 10.22 -0.87
C LYS A 84 10.81 8.78 -0.33
N THR A 85 10.67 8.63 0.99
CA THR A 85 10.47 7.31 1.61
C THR A 85 9.16 6.67 1.18
N PHE A 86 8.08 7.45 1.05
CA PHE A 86 6.81 6.96 0.49
C PHE A 86 6.98 6.44 -0.94
N ILE A 87 7.62 7.22 -1.81
CA ILE A 87 7.84 6.84 -3.21
C ILE A 87 8.61 5.51 -3.27
N PHE A 88 9.73 5.40 -2.56
CA PHE A 88 10.54 4.18 -2.54
C PHE A 88 9.75 2.97 -2.02
N LEU A 89 9.03 3.12 -0.90
CA LEU A 89 8.20 2.04 -0.35
C LEU A 89 7.13 1.61 -1.35
N PHE A 90 6.51 2.54 -2.08
CA PHE A 90 5.49 2.21 -3.07
C PHE A 90 6.05 1.53 -4.31
N GLU A 91 7.23 1.94 -4.77
CA GLU A 91 7.92 1.27 -5.89
C GLU A 91 8.24 -0.18 -5.52
N GLU A 92 8.82 -0.43 -4.35
CA GLU A 92 9.11 -1.77 -3.83
C GLU A 92 7.86 -2.64 -3.68
N LEU A 93 6.79 -2.08 -3.08
CA LEU A 93 5.54 -2.82 -2.89
C LEU A 93 4.89 -3.15 -4.24
N LYS A 94 4.88 -2.21 -5.17
CA LYS A 94 4.37 -2.43 -6.52
C LYS A 94 5.15 -3.52 -7.23
N GLU A 95 6.48 -3.46 -7.21
CA GLU A 95 7.35 -4.44 -7.85
C GLU A 95 7.14 -5.85 -7.29
N ARG A 96 7.00 -5.98 -5.96
CA ARG A 96 6.68 -7.26 -5.31
C ARG A 96 5.33 -7.81 -5.73
N MET A 97 4.31 -6.96 -5.80
CA MET A 97 2.96 -7.38 -6.22
C MET A 97 2.93 -7.80 -7.69
N ASP A 98 3.57 -7.03 -8.56
CA ASP A 98 3.65 -7.35 -9.99
C ASP A 98 4.46 -8.65 -10.21
N SER A 99 5.53 -8.87 -9.44
CA SER A 99 6.31 -10.11 -9.46
C SER A 99 5.51 -11.33 -8.98
N ALA A 100 4.72 -11.17 -7.91
CA ALA A 100 3.87 -12.24 -7.39
C ALA A 100 2.76 -12.63 -8.39
N GLU A 101 2.17 -11.65 -9.06
CA GLU A 101 1.17 -11.85 -10.11
C GLU A 101 1.74 -12.59 -11.33
N ALA A 102 2.91 -12.16 -11.82
CA ALA A 102 3.61 -12.83 -12.90
C ALA A 102 3.95 -14.29 -12.56
N TYR A 103 4.48 -14.53 -11.36
CA TYR A 103 4.78 -15.88 -10.90
C TYR A 103 3.53 -16.77 -10.85
N ALA A 104 2.41 -16.26 -10.31
CA ALA A 104 1.17 -17.01 -10.24
C ALA A 104 0.61 -17.36 -11.64
N ALA A 105 0.72 -16.43 -12.59
CA ALA A 105 0.31 -16.65 -13.98
C ALA A 105 1.13 -17.76 -14.66
N GLU A 106 2.46 -17.74 -14.50
CA GLU A 106 3.35 -18.78 -15.04
C GLU A 106 3.04 -20.17 -14.45
N ILE A 107 2.89 -20.26 -13.13
CA ILE A 107 2.51 -21.53 -12.48
C ILE A 107 1.16 -22.04 -13.00
N GLN A 108 0.20 -21.16 -13.22
CA GLN A 108 -1.10 -21.55 -13.76
C GLN A 108 -1.00 -22.08 -15.20
N GLN A 109 -0.19 -21.45 -16.06
CA GLN A 109 0.07 -21.94 -17.42
C GLN A 109 0.67 -23.35 -17.39
N ILE A 110 1.70 -23.58 -16.57
CA ILE A 110 2.33 -24.90 -16.41
C ILE A 110 1.30 -25.96 -15.96
N ARG A 111 0.39 -25.61 -15.05
CA ARG A 111 -0.68 -26.52 -14.60
C ARG A 111 -1.69 -26.85 -15.70
N ASP A 112 -1.98 -25.91 -16.57
CA ASP A 112 -2.95 -26.11 -17.65
C ASP A 112 -2.35 -26.93 -18.80
N GLU A 113 -1.06 -26.77 -19.09
CA GLU A 113 -0.32 -27.60 -20.03
C GLU A 113 -0.22 -29.05 -19.56
N THR A 114 0.18 -29.27 -18.31
CA THR A 114 0.27 -30.62 -17.72
C THR A 114 -1.07 -31.36 -17.72
N LYS A 115 -2.19 -30.65 -17.46
CA LYS A 115 -3.55 -31.24 -17.57
C LYS A 115 -3.93 -31.62 -18.99
N LYS A 116 -3.56 -30.82 -20.00
CA LYS A 116 -3.83 -31.14 -21.41
C LYS A 116 -3.04 -32.36 -21.86
N SER A 117 -1.78 -32.48 -21.46
CA SER A 117 -0.93 -33.63 -21.77
C SER A 117 -1.34 -34.93 -21.07
N SER A 118 -2.13 -34.87 -20.00
CA SER A 118 -2.62 -36.05 -19.26
C SER A 118 -3.96 -36.60 -19.76
N ASN A 119 -4.65 -35.87 -20.66
CA ASN A 119 -5.95 -36.24 -21.25
C ASN A 119 -5.82 -36.68 -22.73
N HIS A 120 -4.60 -37.04 -23.15
CA HIS A 120 -4.26 -37.68 -24.42
C HIS A 120 -3.47 -38.96 -24.13
#